data_AF-A0A536Z034-F1
#
_entry.id   AF-A0A536Z034-F1
#
_cell.length_a   1.000
_cell.length_b   1.000
_cell.length_c   1.000
_cell.angle_alpha   90.00
_cell.angle_beta   90.00
_cell.angle_gamma   90.00
#
_symmetry.space_group_name_H-M   'P 1'
#
loop_
_entity.id
_entity.type
_entity.pdbx_description
1 polymer ?
#
loop_
_entity_poly.entity_id
_entity_poly.type
_entity_poly.pdbx_seq_one_letter_code
_entity_poly.pdbx_strand_id
1 'polypeptide(L)'
;MTRLNLLLVVLLTACALGLVTSQHRARTLFSELEQEQERSHQLGVEYGQLQLEASTWAVHARVERIASRQLHMRVPDAKRLQIVRPQETAK
;
A
#
# COMPACT_ATOMS: atom_id res chain seq x y z
N MET A 1 -12.13 57.26 -24.70
CA MET A 1 -12.68 55.90 -24.88
C MET A 1 -11.65 54.89 -25.40
N THR A 2 -10.91 55.19 -26.47
CA THR A 2 -9.88 54.28 -27.04
C THR A 2 -8.71 53.98 -26.10
N ARG A 3 -8.24 54.97 -25.33
CA ARG A 3 -7.17 54.80 -24.31
C ARG A 3 -7.52 53.77 -23.23
N LEU A 4 -8.77 53.77 -22.78
CA LEU A 4 -9.27 52.84 -21.75
C LEU A 4 -9.33 51.42 -22.31
N ASN A 5 -9.88 51.23 -23.51
CA ASN A 5 -9.89 49.93 -24.19
C ASN A 5 -8.49 49.35 -24.38
N LEU A 6 -7.51 50.18 -24.73
CA LEU A 6 -6.11 49.74 -24.86
C LEU A 6 -5.53 49.22 -23.53
N LEU A 7 -5.82 49.90 -22.41
CA LEU A 7 -5.41 49.43 -21.09
C LEU A 7 -6.08 48.11 -20.70
N LEU A 8 -7.39 47.98 -20.97
CA LEU A 8 -8.14 46.74 -20.73
C LEU A 8 -7.59 45.57 -21.54
N VAL A 9 -7.24 45.77 -22.81
CA VAL A 9 -6.64 44.73 -23.66
C VAL A 9 -5.29 44.31 -23.10
N VAL A 10 -4.41 45.24 -22.75
CA VAL A 10 -3.09 44.91 -22.16
C VAL A 10 -3.25 44.13 -20.86
N LEU A 11 -4.17 44.55 -19.99
CA LEU A 11 -4.43 43.87 -18.72
C LEU A 11 -4.98 42.45 -18.94
N LEU A 12 -5.89 42.27 -19.89
CA LEU A 12 -6.46 40.97 -20.25
C LEU A 12 -5.36 40.03 -20.79
N THR A 13 -4.51 40.52 -21.69
CA THR A 13 -3.42 39.72 -22.27
C THR A 13 -2.40 39.33 -21.19
N ALA A 14 -2.06 40.24 -20.29
CA ALA A 14 -1.19 39.93 -19.15
C ALA A 14 -1.81 38.86 -18.24
N CYS A 15 -3.11 38.93 -17.99
CA CYS A 15 -3.83 37.93 -17.20
C CYS A 15 -3.84 36.56 -17.88
N ALA A 16 -4.07 36.53 -19.21
CA ALA A 16 -4.04 35.31 -20.00
C ALA A 16 -2.65 34.65 -20.00
N LEU A 17 -1.58 35.43 -20.18
CA LEU A 17 -0.20 34.94 -20.10
C LEU A 17 0.13 34.43 -18.68
N GLY A 18 -0.30 35.14 -17.64
CA GLY A 18 -0.18 34.71 -16.24
C GLY A 18 -0.87 33.37 -15.97
N LEU A 19 -2.07 33.17 -16.51
CA LEU A 19 -2.81 31.91 -16.37
C LEU A 19 -2.12 30.76 -17.10
N VAL A 20 -1.64 30.97 -18.33
CA VAL A 20 -0.94 29.95 -19.11
C VAL A 20 0.36 29.53 -18.43
N THR A 21 1.13 30.49 -17.92
CA THR A 21 2.37 30.20 -17.19
C THR A 21 2.10 29.47 -15.87
N SER A 22 1.06 29.86 -15.14
CA SER A 22 0.63 29.17 -13.92
C SER A 22 0.20 27.72 -14.20
N GLN A 23 -0.58 27.51 -15.27
CA GLN A 23 -0.99 26.18 -15.71
C GLN A 23 0.19 25.31 -16.13
N HIS A 24 1.17 25.88 -16.82
CA HIS A 24 2.37 25.14 -17.21
C HIS A 24 3.16 24.68 -15.99
N ARG A 25 3.34 25.59 -15.01
CA ARG A 25 4.04 25.30 -13.76
C ARG A 25 3.30 24.26 -12.90
N ALA A 26 1.97 24.35 -12.86
CA ALA A 26 1.13 23.37 -12.17
C ALA A 26 1.28 21.97 -12.79
N ARG A 27 1.32 21.86 -14.12
CA ARG A 27 1.53 20.57 -14.81
C ARG A 27 2.88 19.95 -14.50
N THR A 28 3.95 20.74 -14.47
CA THR A 28 5.29 20.20 -14.13
C THR A 28 5.34 19.67 -12.71
N LEU A 29 4.82 20.43 -11.73
CA LEU A 29 4.78 20.01 -10.33
C LEU A 29 3.89 18.76 -10.13
N PHE A 30 2.78 18.68 -10.87
CA PHE A 30 1.91 17.50 -10.84
C PHE A 30 2.60 16.25 -11.39
N SER A 31 3.37 16.40 -12.47
CA SER A 31 4.10 15.26 -13.07
C SER A 31 5.15 14.67 -12.13
N GLU A 32 5.83 15.51 -11.34
CA GLU A 32 6.80 15.05 -10.35
C GLU A 32 6.12 14.33 -9.18
N LEU A 33 4.99 14.86 -8.71
CA LEU A 33 4.16 14.21 -7.70
C LEU A 33 3.63 12.85 -8.16
N GLU A 34 3.15 12.77 -9.40
CA GLU A 34 2.64 11.55 -10.01
C GLU A 34 3.72 10.47 -10.11
N GLN A 35 4.97 10.84 -10.39
CA GLN A 35 6.09 9.91 -10.45
C GLN A 35 6.41 9.25 -9.09
N GLU A 36 6.42 10.02 -8.01
CA GLU A 36 6.62 9.46 -6.66
C GLU A 36 5.41 8.65 -6.20
N GLN A 37 4.19 9.07 -6.58
CA GLN A 37 2.97 8.31 -6.29
C GLN A 37 2.96 6.95 -7.00
N GLU A 38 3.41 6.88 -8.25
CA GLU A 38 3.57 5.64 -9.00
C GLU A 38 4.57 4.69 -8.32
N ARG A 39 5.72 5.20 -7.86
CA ARG A 39 6.68 4.38 -7.09
C ARG A 39 6.07 3.83 -5.81
N SER A 40 5.34 4.66 -5.07
CA SER A 40 4.63 4.22 -3.86
C SER A 40 3.60 3.13 -4.17
N HIS A 41 2.87 3.26 -5.28
CA HIS A 41 1.92 2.26 -5.74
C HIS A 41 2.59 0.92 -6.04
N GLN A 42 3.72 0.93 -6.77
CA GLN A 42 4.48 -0.28 -7.11
C GLN A 42 4.95 -1.02 -5.85
N LEU A 43 5.49 -0.30 -4.86
CA LEU A 43 5.88 -0.88 -3.57
C LEU A 43 4.69 -1.48 -2.83
N GLY A 44 3.51 -0.85 -2.88
CA GLY A 44 2.29 -1.37 -2.28
C GLY A 44 1.82 -2.68 -2.93
N VAL A 45 1.93 -2.78 -4.26
CA VAL A 45 1.62 -4.01 -5.00
C VAL A 45 2.60 -5.13 -4.63
N GLU A 46 3.90 -4.84 -4.61
CA GLU A 46 4.93 -5.82 -4.21
C GLU A 46 4.70 -6.30 -2.76
N TYR A 47 4.41 -5.39 -1.84
CA TYR A 47 4.05 -5.74 -0.47
C TYR A 47 2.82 -6.65 -0.40
N GLY A 48 1.78 -6.36 -1.20
CA GLY A 48 0.60 -7.21 -1.31
C GLY A 48 0.92 -8.62 -1.83
N GLN A 49 1.79 -8.73 -2.84
CA GLN A 49 2.27 -10.01 -3.36
C GLN A 49 3.06 -10.79 -2.29
N LEU A 50 4.02 -10.15 -1.62
CA LEU A 50 4.77 -10.75 -0.53
C LEU A 50 3.87 -11.19 0.62
N GLN A 51 2.80 -10.45 0.90
CA GLN A 51 1.86 -10.81 1.96
C GLN A 51 0.97 -11.99 1.54
N LEU A 52 0.57 -12.10 0.28
CA LEU A 52 -0.11 -13.28 -0.27
C LEU A 52 0.79 -14.52 -0.26
N GLU A 53 2.06 -14.34 -0.62
CA GLU A 53 3.09 -15.37 -0.47
C GLU A 53 3.22 -15.76 1.01
N ALA A 54 3.45 -14.81 1.91
CA ALA A 54 3.55 -15.08 3.35
C ALA A 54 2.31 -15.81 3.88
N SER A 55 1.10 -15.41 3.45
CA SER A 55 -0.15 -16.08 3.81
C SER A 55 -0.18 -17.55 3.36
N THR A 56 0.44 -17.86 2.22
CA THR A 56 0.60 -19.24 1.70
C THR A 56 1.60 -20.05 2.54
N TRP A 57 2.59 -19.40 3.15
CA TRP A 57 3.65 -20.04 3.93
C TRP A 57 3.43 -20.02 5.45
N ALA A 58 2.54 -19.16 5.96
CA ALA A 58 2.53 -18.77 7.37
C ALA A 58 1.75 -19.68 8.33
N VAL A 59 0.70 -20.42 7.94
CA VAL A 59 -0.26 -20.81 9.00
C VAL A 59 -0.17 -22.26 9.49
N HIS A 60 -0.26 -23.32 8.68
CA HIS A 60 -0.21 -24.70 9.24
C HIS A 60 0.51 -25.72 8.36
N ALA A 61 0.44 -25.58 7.03
CA ALA A 61 0.92 -26.60 6.10
C ALA A 61 2.44 -26.85 6.18
N ARG A 62 3.26 -25.82 6.45
CA ARG A 62 4.73 -25.99 6.57
C ARG A 62 5.13 -26.65 7.88
N VAL A 63 4.54 -26.22 9.00
CA VAL A 63 4.77 -26.83 10.32
C VAL A 63 4.29 -28.29 10.31
N GLU A 64 3.11 -28.56 9.75
CA GLU A 64 2.57 -29.91 9.63
C GLU A 64 3.42 -30.79 8.70
N ARG A 65 3.92 -30.26 7.58
CA ARG A 65 4.82 -31.00 6.68
C ARG A 65 6.16 -31.33 7.36
N ILE A 66 6.72 -30.43 8.16
CA ILE A 66 7.95 -30.69 8.92
C ILE A 66 7.68 -31.72 10.04
N ALA A 67 6.60 -31.54 10.80
CA ALA A 67 6.21 -32.45 11.89
C ALA A 67 5.95 -33.88 11.38
N SER A 68 5.23 -34.02 10.26
CA SER A 68 4.90 -35.33 9.68
C SER A 68 6.05 -35.96 8.90
N ARG A 69 6.82 -35.20 8.11
CA ARG A 69 7.90 -35.77 7.27
C ARG A 69 9.23 -35.90 7.97
N GLN A 70 9.65 -34.93 8.79
CA GLN A 70 10.97 -34.95 9.44
C GLN A 70 10.90 -35.49 10.87
N LEU A 71 9.83 -35.21 11.62
CA LEU A 71 9.67 -35.71 12.99
C LEU A 71 8.80 -36.98 13.09
N HIS A 72 8.23 -37.46 11.98
CA HIS A 72 7.30 -38.60 11.95
C HIS A 72 6.15 -38.50 12.95
N MET A 73 5.76 -37.29 13.34
CA MET A 73 4.63 -37.06 14.24
C MET A 73 3.32 -37.41 13.54
N ARG A 74 2.49 -38.23 14.19
CA ARG A 74 1.11 -38.52 13.80
C ARG A 74 0.16 -37.86 14.77
N VAL A 75 -0.97 -37.37 14.26
CA VAL A 75 -2.05 -36.84 15.11
C VAL A 75 -2.52 -37.97 16.06
N PRO A 76 -2.48 -37.76 17.38
CA PRO A 76 -2.86 -38.78 18.34
C PRO A 76 -4.36 -39.08 18.26
N ASP A 77 -4.71 -40.35 18.41
CA ASP A 77 -6.10 -40.84 18.44
C ASP A 77 -6.88 -40.17 19.59
N ALA A 78 -8.17 -39.89 19.38
CA ALA A 78 -9.04 -39.22 20.35
C ALA A 78 -9.04 -39.87 21.74
N LYS A 79 -8.75 -41.18 21.82
CA LYS A 79 -8.62 -41.92 23.10
C LYS A 79 -7.36 -41.59 23.91
N ARG A 80 -6.37 -40.93 23.32
CA ARG A 80 -5.08 -40.54 23.96
C ARG A 80 -4.99 -39.05 24.28
N LEU A 81 -6.01 -38.26 23.96
CA LEU A 81 -6.06 -36.84 24.29
C LEU A 81 -6.45 -36.64 25.75
N GLN A 82 -5.51 -36.19 26.58
CA GLN A 82 -5.78 -35.77 27.95
C GLN A 82 -5.80 -34.24 28.03
N ILE A 83 -7.00 -33.68 28.22
CA ILE A 83 -7.19 -32.23 28.38
C ILE A 83 -6.76 -31.86 29.80
N VAL A 84 -5.55 -31.34 29.94
CA VAL A 84 -5.08 -30.77 31.20
C VAL A 84 -5.67 -29.36 31.33
N ARG A 85 -6.60 -29.17 32.27
CA ARG A 85 -7.08 -27.83 32.60
C ARG A 85 -5.92 -27.05 33.24
N PRO A 86 -5.67 -25.79 32.83
CA PRO A 86 -4.67 -24.97 33.49
C PRO A 86 -5.08 -24.87 34.96
N GLN A 87 -4.19 -25.22 35.87
CA GLN A 87 -4.42 -24.98 37.28
C GLN A 87 -4.43 -23.47 37.46
N GLU A 88 -5.61 -22.91 37.75
CA GLU A 88 -5.73 -21.57 38.29
C GLU A 88 -4.84 -21.53 39.54
N THR A 89 -3.68 -20.90 39.40
CA THR A 89 -2.76 -20.64 40.50
C THR A 89 -3.51 -19.78 41.51
N ALA A 90 -4.00 -20.45 42.54
CA ALA A 90 -4.73 -19.87 43.65
C ALA A 90 -3.81 -19.02 44.53
N LYS A 91 -4.35 -17.85 44.93
CA LYS A 91 -4.12 -17.10 46.18
C LYS A 91 -2.69 -16.75 46.60
#